data_AF-A0A0C3LMA9-F1
#
_entry.id   AF-A0A0C3LMA9-F1
#
_cell.length_a   1.000
_cell.length_b   1.000
_cell.length_c   1.000
_cell.angle_alpha   90.00
_cell.angle_beta   90.00
_cell.angle_gamma   90.00
#
_symmetry.space_group_name_H-M   'P 1'
#
loop_
_entity.id
_entity.type
_entity.pdbx_description
1 polymer ?
#
loop_
_entity_poly.entity_id
_entity_poly.type
_entity_poly.pdbx_seq_one_letter_code
_entity_poly.pdbx_strand_id
1 'polypeptide(L)'
;EVKVFKWTGRNDYVALCESDYLSFGGGDGKYGLYVDSSFVDGTSERCDTFANETLCGEHDIPTRARFECLALEVWRVGIMTN
;
A
#
# COMPACT_ATOMS: atom_id res chain seq x y z
N GLU A 1 13.47 -12.20 5.30
CA GLU A 1 12.93 -12.90 4.11
C GLU A 1 11.83 -12.02 3.51
N VAL A 2 11.62 -12.05 2.19
CA VAL A 2 10.57 -11.26 1.55
C VAL A 2 9.22 -11.95 1.78
N LYS A 3 8.23 -11.21 2.29
CA LYS A 3 6.87 -11.69 2.50
C LYS A 3 5.94 -11.11 1.44
N VAL A 4 5.13 -11.97 0.82
CA VAL A 4 4.19 -11.58 -0.25
C VAL A 4 2.76 -11.76 0.23
N PHE A 5 1.98 -10.68 0.23
CA PHE A 5 0.57 -10.67 0.59
C PHE A 5 -0.28 -10.63 -0.69
N LYS A 6 -0.99 -11.72 -0.97
CA LYS A 6 -1.85 -11.83 -2.15
C LYS A 6 -3.25 -11.31 -1.84
N TRP A 7 -3.98 -10.92 -2.89
CA TRP A 7 -5.39 -10.58 -2.76
C TRP A 7 -6.19 -11.72 -2.12
N THR A 8 -7.00 -11.39 -1.12
CA THR A 8 -7.75 -12.35 -0.32
C THR A 8 -9.09 -12.74 -0.94
N GLY A 9 -9.60 -11.96 -1.92
CA GLY A 9 -10.94 -12.11 -2.46
C GLY A 9 -12.06 -11.56 -1.57
N ARG A 10 -11.75 -10.93 -0.43
CA ARG A 10 -12.78 -10.41 0.50
C ARG A 10 -13.45 -9.12 0.04
N ASN A 11 -12.74 -8.31 -0.74
CA ASN A 11 -13.24 -7.07 -1.34
C ASN A 11 -12.37 -6.68 -2.55
N ASP A 12 -12.87 -5.75 -3.38
CA ASP A 12 -12.19 -5.29 -4.61
C ASP A 12 -11.41 -3.99 -4.43
N TYR A 13 -11.15 -3.56 -3.19
CA TYR A 13 -10.46 -2.29 -2.90
C TYR A 13 -8.94 -2.39 -3.09
N VAL A 14 -8.50 -2.90 -4.24
CA VAL A 14 -7.11 -3.28 -4.53
C VAL A 14 -6.19 -2.08 -4.65
N ALA A 15 -6.59 -1.06 -5.41
CA ALA A 15 -5.83 0.17 -5.60
C ALA A 15 -6.78 1.35 -5.81
N LEU A 16 -6.40 2.52 -5.31
CA LEU A 16 -7.12 3.77 -5.52
C LEU A 16 -6.10 4.89 -5.75
N CYS A 17 -6.33 5.70 -6.77
CA CYS A 17 -5.49 6.83 -7.13
C CYS A 17 -6.40 8.04 -7.27
N GLU A 18 -6.19 9.03 -6.42
CA GLU A 18 -6.91 10.29 -6.40
C GLU A 18 -5.91 11.44 -6.51
N SER A 19 -6.39 12.67 -6.70
CA SER A 19 -5.50 13.84 -6.80
C SER A 19 -4.62 14.04 -5.56
N ASP A 20 -5.07 13.56 -4.40
CA ASP A 20 -4.42 13.77 -3.11
C ASP A 20 -3.58 12.58 -2.63
N TYR A 21 -3.71 11.40 -3.24
CA TYR A 21 -2.99 10.19 -2.80
C TYR A 21 -3.03 9.03 -3.79
N LEU A 22 -2.10 8.10 -3.57
CA LEU A 22 -2.11 6.75 -4.12
C LEU A 22 -2.22 5.74 -2.97
N SER A 23 -3.11 4.75 -3.08
CA SER A 23 -3.23 3.70 -2.07
C SER A 23 -3.43 2.31 -2.66
N PHE A 24 -3.05 1.30 -1.87
CA PHE A 24 -3.25 -0.11 -2.16
C PHE A 24 -3.84 -0.82 -0.94
N GLY A 25 -4.88 -1.62 -1.18
CA GLY A 25 -5.53 -2.47 -0.19
C GLY A 25 -6.40 -1.68 0.79
N GLY A 26 -7.69 -1.57 0.50
CA GLY A 26 -8.67 -0.87 1.31
C GLY A 26 -9.48 -1.76 2.28
N GLY A 27 -10.45 -1.15 2.94
CA GLY A 27 -11.36 -1.80 3.89
C GLY A 27 -11.36 -1.10 5.25
N ASP A 28 -12.54 -0.94 5.84
CA ASP A 28 -12.73 -0.30 7.16
C ASP A 28 -12.07 1.09 7.31
N GLY A 29 -12.01 1.86 6.22
CA GLY A 29 -11.41 3.21 6.20
C GLY A 29 -9.88 3.22 6.31
N LYS A 30 -9.22 2.08 6.11
CA LYS A 30 -7.77 1.92 6.19
C LYS A 30 -7.17 1.55 4.84
N TYR A 31 -5.87 1.81 4.70
CA TYR A 31 -5.10 1.43 3.52
C TYR A 31 -3.89 0.59 3.94
N GLY A 32 -3.66 -0.52 3.24
CA GLY A 32 -2.48 -1.37 3.42
C GLY A 32 -1.19 -0.59 3.16
N LEU A 33 -1.22 0.20 2.09
CA LEU A 33 -0.21 1.19 1.73
C LEU A 33 -0.92 2.46 1.27
N TYR A 34 -0.49 3.60 1.80
CA TYR A 34 -0.92 4.93 1.41
C TYR A 34 0.32 5.79 1.20
N VAL A 35 0.32 6.57 0.12
CA VAL A 35 1.32 7.59 -0.17
C VAL A 35 0.56 8.85 -0.58
N ASP A 36 0.93 9.98 0.00
CA ASP A 36 0.31 11.27 -0.31
C ASP A 36 0.65 11.76 -1.73
N SER A 37 0.04 12.86 -2.15
CA SER A 37 0.25 13.47 -3.48
C SER A 37 1.63 14.07 -3.67
N SER A 38 2.38 14.32 -2.59
CA SER A 38 3.78 14.76 -2.68
C SER A 38 4.74 13.61 -2.93
N PHE A 39 4.28 12.36 -2.76
CA PHE A 39 5.09 11.15 -2.76
C PHE A 39 6.20 11.15 -1.70
N VAL A 40 6.04 11.93 -0.63
CA VAL A 40 7.02 12.03 0.47
C VAL A 40 6.49 11.33 1.71
N ASP A 41 5.24 11.58 2.09
CA ASP A 41 4.68 11.04 3.32
C ASP A 41 3.77 9.85 3.02
N GLY A 42 3.94 8.78 3.79
CA GLY A 42 3.14 7.58 3.63
C GLY A 42 2.73 6.93 4.94
N THR A 43 1.72 6.08 4.86
CA THR A 43 1.28 5.26 5.99
C THR A 43 1.03 3.83 5.57
N SER A 44 1.16 2.90 6.51
CA SER A 44 0.77 1.51 6.33
C SER A 44 -0.09 1.04 7.50
N GLU A 45 -1.08 0.21 7.20
CA GLU A 45 -1.93 -0.46 8.17
C GLU A 45 -2.23 -1.90 7.72
N ARG A 46 -2.85 -2.67 8.60
CA ARG A 46 -3.50 -3.94 8.23
C ARG A 46 -4.72 -3.64 7.36
N CYS A 47 -4.93 -4.41 6.29
CA CYS A 47 -6.15 -4.33 5.48
C CYS A 47 -6.73 -5.72 5.17
N ASP A 48 -8.03 -5.77 4.89
CA ASP A 48 -8.73 -7.02 4.54
C ASP A 48 -8.42 -7.50 3.13
N THR A 49 -8.14 -6.57 2.20
CA THR A 49 -7.86 -6.87 0.80
C THR A 49 -6.66 -7.81 0.63
N PHE A 50 -5.62 -7.64 1.46
CA PHE A 50 -4.40 -8.44 1.39
C PHE A 50 -4.10 -9.26 2.66
N ALA A 51 -4.85 -9.03 3.75
CA ALA A 51 -4.54 -9.59 5.07
C ALA A 51 -3.07 -9.35 5.50
N ASN A 52 -2.52 -8.19 5.14
CA ASN A 52 -1.16 -7.82 5.49
C ASN A 52 -1.06 -7.36 6.95
N GLU A 53 0.15 -7.45 7.49
CA GLU A 53 0.54 -6.67 8.67
C GLU A 53 0.98 -5.27 8.25
N THR A 54 1.16 -4.36 9.19
CA THR A 54 1.78 -3.06 8.93
C THR A 54 3.16 -3.28 8.30
N LEU A 55 3.40 -2.64 7.14
CA LEU A 55 4.54 -2.92 6.27
C LEU A 55 5.84 -2.21 6.72
N CYS A 56 5.73 -1.28 7.67
CA CYS A 56 6.87 -0.54 8.24
C CYS A 56 6.72 -0.39 9.77
N GLY A 57 7.82 -0.05 10.45
CA GLY A 57 7.85 0.05 11.91
C GLY A 57 7.92 -1.32 12.61
N GLU A 58 7.71 -1.33 13.93
CA GLU A 58 7.70 -2.57 14.72
C GLU A 58 6.43 -3.38 14.44
N HIS A 59 6.60 -4.59 13.90
CA HIS A 59 5.50 -5.46 13.46
C HIS A 59 4.54 -5.92 14.58
N ASP A 60 4.96 -5.80 15.84
CA ASP A 60 4.20 -6.27 17.00
C ASP A 60 3.17 -5.27 17.52
N ILE A 61 3.11 -4.06 16.97
CA ILE A 61 2.12 -3.04 17.35
C ILE A 61 1.09 -2.89 16.22
N PRO A 62 -0.20 -3.20 16.46
CA PRO A 62 -1.25 -3.10 15.45
C PRO A 62 -1.74 -1.66 15.32
N THR A 63 -0.84 -0.74 14.98
CA THR A 63 -1.15 0.66 14.74
C THR A 63 -0.75 1.07 13.33
N ARG A 64 -1.36 2.17 12.86
CA ARG A 64 -0.92 2.88 11.67
C ARG A 64 0.52 3.34 11.86
N ALA A 65 1.42 2.84 11.04
CA ALA A 65 2.79 3.33 10.98
C ALA A 65 2.93 4.39 9.89
N ARG A 66 3.77 5.40 10.16
CA ARG A 66 4.15 6.44 9.20
C ARG A 66 5.54 6.15 8.66
N PHE A 67 5.78 6.52 7.41
CA PHE A 67 7.10 6.47 6.80
C PHE A 67 7.31 7.67 5.88
N GLU A 68 8.57 8.01 5.66
CA GLU A 68 9.00 8.95 4.62
C GLU A 68 9.50 8.14 3.41
N CYS A 69 9.05 8.51 2.23
CA CYS A 69 9.47 7.91 0.96
C CYS A 69 10.68 8.67 0.42
N LEU A 70 11.85 8.04 0.47
CA LEU A 70 13.08 8.61 -0.06
C LEU A 70 13.17 8.52 -1.59
N ALA A 71 12.58 7.47 -2.16
CA ALA A 71 12.56 7.21 -3.58
C ALA A 71 11.40 6.27 -3.93
N LEU A 72 10.75 6.53 -5.06
CA LEU A 72 9.70 5.69 -5.64
C LEU A 72 10.11 5.27 -7.04
N GLU A 73 10.07 3.97 -7.32
CA GLU A 73 10.34 3.41 -8.63
C GLU A 73 9.11 2.66 -9.13
N VAL A 74 8.75 2.86 -10.40
CA VAL A 74 7.66 2.14 -11.06
C VAL A 74 8.23 1.37 -12.23
N TRP A 75 8.04 0.06 -12.20
CA TRP A 75 8.57 -0.87 -13.19
C TRP A 75 7.44 -1.44 -14.04
N ARG A 76 7.69 -1.58 -15.34
CA ARG A 76 6.76 -2.25 -16.28
C ARG A 76 7.41 -3.51 -16.83
N VAL A 77 6.62 -4.56 -16.98
CA VAL A 77 6.97 -5.76 -17.75
C VAL A 77 6.18 -5.77 -19.06
N GLY A 78 6.87 -5.94 -20.20
CA GLY A 78 6.25 -6.08 -21.52
C GLY A 78 6.74 -5.08 -22.56
N ILE A 79 6.36 -5.29 -23.83
CA ILE A 79 6.77 -4.48 -24.98
C ILE A 79 5.82 -3.28 -25.14
N MET A 80 6.37 -2.08 -25.35
CA MET A 80 5.59 -0.90 -25.74
C MET A 80 5.14 -1.06 -27.20
N THR A 81 3.84 -1.28 -27.43
CA THR A 81 3.24 -1.07 -28.74
C THR A 81 2.68 0.33 -28.80
N ASN A 82 3.07 1.09 -29.84
CA ASN A 82 2.46 2.39 -30.17
C ASN A 82 1.00 2.22 -30.58
#